data_AF-A0AA39PUC6-F1
#
_entry.id   AF-A0AA39PUC6-F1
#
_cell.length_a   1.000
_cell.length_b   1.000
_cell.length_c   1.000
_cell.angle_alpha   90.00
_cell.angle_beta   90.00
_cell.angle_gamma   90.00
#
_symmetry.space_group_name_H-M   'P 1'
#
loop_
_entity.id
_entity.type
_entity.pdbx_description
1 polymer ?
#
loop_
_entity_poly.entity_id
_entity_poly.type
_entity_poly.pdbx_seq_one_letter_code
_entity_poly.pdbx_strand_id
1 'polypeptide(L)'
;MSSATDICLRFEFSASSNSDMRTFKVYRLPDSASSSVIELYRFYHPVTGLVAGLTTFHRQNLVTNIFETAGQIEWLSNSNATIQFGINQYHIRELRKQKKSNSQSRRFKVGGSEYKWKIADNNTDLFCVDSRGKTVTTWSQEELTLRVATRVESILDRIVVTCFLNLWVRHLGDW
;
A
#
# COMPACT_ATOMS: atom_id res chain seq x y z
N MET A 1 -14.70 26.07 -6.65
CA MET A 1 -14.09 24.73 -6.83
C MET A 1 -13.79 24.19 -5.44
N SER A 2 -14.61 23.27 -4.93
CA SER A 2 -14.30 22.60 -3.67
C SER A 2 -13.05 21.74 -3.92
N SER A 3 -11.95 22.08 -3.25
CA SER A 3 -10.77 21.24 -3.20
C SER A 3 -11.14 20.00 -2.42
N ALA A 4 -11.43 18.89 -3.10
CA ALA A 4 -11.66 17.61 -2.44
C ALA A 4 -10.40 17.26 -1.63
N THR A 5 -10.54 17.17 -0.31
CA THR A 5 -9.45 16.94 0.64
C THR A 5 -8.85 15.56 0.41
N ASP A 6 -7.53 15.47 0.27
CA ASP A 6 -6.83 14.18 0.10
C ASP A 6 -7.08 13.24 1.29
N ILE A 7 -7.20 11.94 1.02
CA ILE A 7 -7.32 10.91 2.06
C ILE A 7 -5.94 10.71 2.68
N CYS A 8 -5.80 10.99 3.98
CA CYS A 8 -4.55 10.77 4.70
C CYS A 8 -4.59 9.47 5.50
N LEU A 9 -3.64 8.56 5.25
CA LEU A 9 -3.55 7.27 5.91
C LEU A 9 -2.23 7.15 6.67
N ARG A 10 -2.24 6.74 7.95
CA ARG A 10 -1.03 6.44 8.73
C ARG A 10 -0.84 4.94 8.86
N PHE A 11 0.32 4.44 8.48
CA PHE A 11 0.70 3.05 8.65
C PHE A 11 1.30 2.88 10.04
N GLU A 12 0.88 1.84 10.75
CA GLU A 12 1.37 1.50 12.07
C GLU A 12 1.91 0.08 12.05
N PHE A 13 3.23 -0.02 11.95
CA PHE A 13 3.97 -1.27 12.10
C PHE A 13 4.18 -1.56 13.58
N SER A 14 4.12 -2.83 13.98
CA SER A 14 4.42 -3.21 15.36
C SER A 14 5.90 -2.90 15.67
N ALA A 15 6.16 -2.38 16.87
CA ALA A 15 7.52 -2.11 17.35
C ALA A 15 8.09 -3.30 18.17
N SER A 16 7.37 -4.42 18.28
CA SER A 16 7.86 -5.58 19.03
C SER A 16 9.03 -6.26 18.33
N SER A 17 9.97 -6.81 19.10
CA SER A 17 11.18 -7.47 18.59
C SER A 17 10.91 -8.70 17.70
N ASN A 18 9.72 -9.30 17.83
CA ASN A 18 9.27 -10.45 17.04
C ASN A 18 8.16 -10.07 16.04
N SER A 19 8.06 -8.78 15.68
CA SER A 19 7.06 -8.34 14.71
C SER A 19 7.50 -8.58 13.27
N ASP A 20 6.55 -9.01 12.45
CA ASP A 20 6.72 -9.09 11.00
C ASP A 20 6.13 -7.82 10.37
N MET A 21 6.89 -7.15 9.48
CA MET A 21 6.42 -5.93 8.78
C MET A 21 5.15 -6.18 7.96
N ARG A 22 4.88 -7.44 7.57
CA ARG A 22 3.64 -7.87 6.89
C ARG A 22 2.43 -7.89 7.82
N THR A 23 2.61 -7.66 9.12
CA THR A 23 1.56 -7.49 10.13
C THR A 23 1.55 -6.04 10.60
N PHE A 24 0.60 -5.26 10.08
CA PHE A 24 0.49 -3.83 10.37
C PHE A 24 -0.96 -3.35 10.23
N LYS A 25 -1.23 -2.16 10.76
CA LYS A 25 -2.53 -1.50 10.65
C LYS A 25 -2.39 -0.22 9.83
N VAL A 26 -3.49 0.20 9.21
CA VAL A 26 -3.55 1.49 8.51
C VAL A 26 -4.74 2.27 9.05
N TYR A 27 -4.48 3.47 9.54
CA TYR A 27 -5.49 4.36 10.07
C TYR A 27 -5.79 5.49 9.10
N ARG A 28 -7.06 5.80 8.87
CA ARG A 28 -7.48 7.05 8.24
C ARG A 28 -7.39 8.17 9.27
N LEU A 29 -6.57 9.16 8.98
CA LEU A 29 -6.48 10.38 9.78
C LEU A 29 -7.66 11.30 9.44
N PRO A 30 -8.16 12.06 10.42
CA PRO A 30 -9.30 12.94 10.21
C PRO A 30 -8.95 14.16 9.36
N ASP A 31 -9.90 14.60 8.52
CA ASP A 31 -9.76 15.82 7.71
C ASP A 31 -9.97 17.11 8.56
N SER A 32 -10.59 16.96 9.73
CA SER A 32 -10.88 18.04 10.69
C SER A 32 -10.54 17.60 12.12
N ALA A 33 -10.17 18.55 12.98
CA ALA A 33 -9.83 18.27 14.39
C ALA A 33 -10.99 17.64 15.21
N SER A 34 -12.22 17.70 14.70
CA SER A 34 -13.42 17.15 15.32
C SER A 34 -13.70 15.68 14.97
N SER A 35 -12.97 15.08 14.03
CA SER A 35 -13.19 13.70 13.60
C SER A 35 -12.21 12.75 14.27
N SER A 36 -12.65 11.52 14.57
CA SER A 36 -11.80 10.48 15.15
C SER A 36 -10.92 9.81 14.10
N VAL A 37 -9.76 9.31 14.52
CA VAL A 37 -8.93 8.39 13.74
C VAL A 37 -9.67 7.06 13.57
N ILE A 38 -9.72 6.52 12.36
CA ILE A 38 -10.42 5.26 12.05
C ILE A 38 -9.40 4.21 11.61
N GLU A 39 -9.43 3.01 12.18
CA GLU A 39 -8.62 1.89 11.70
C GLU A 39 -9.21 1.36 10.39
N LEU A 40 -8.61 1.72 9.25
CA LEU A 40 -9.19 1.40 7.93
C LEU A 40 -8.76 0.04 7.41
N TYR A 41 -7.51 -0.38 7.65
CA TYR A 41 -7.00 -1.68 7.22
C TYR A 41 -6.28 -2.44 8.32
N ARG A 42 -6.36 -3.77 8.26
CA ARG A 42 -5.59 -4.72 9.06
C ARG A 42 -4.88 -5.69 8.14
N PHE A 43 -3.56 -5.73 8.22
CA PHE A 43 -2.72 -6.73 7.58
C PHE A 43 -2.24 -7.72 8.64
N TYR A 44 -2.36 -9.00 8.37
CA TYR A 44 -1.93 -10.05 9.29
C TYR A 44 -1.14 -11.12 8.56
N HIS A 45 0.09 -11.35 9.01
CA HIS A 45 0.94 -12.45 8.61
C HIS A 45 1.25 -13.32 9.84
N PRO A 46 0.95 -14.63 9.83
CA PRO A 46 1.29 -15.54 10.92
C PRO A 46 2.81 -15.57 11.18
N VAL A 47 3.22 -15.32 12.43
CA VAL A 47 4.63 -15.35 12.83
C VAL A 47 5.07 -16.81 12.99
N THR A 48 5.43 -17.43 11.86
CA THR A 48 5.88 -18.82 11.80
C THR A 48 7.41 -18.95 11.79
N GLY A 49 8.14 -17.84 11.68
CA GLY A 49 9.57 -17.82 11.40
C GLY A 49 9.92 -18.17 9.94
N LEU A 50 8.92 -18.41 9.09
CA LEU A 50 9.10 -18.74 7.68
C LEU A 50 8.92 -17.50 6.80
N VAL A 51 9.70 -17.45 5.71
CA VAL A 51 9.58 -16.40 4.68
C VAL A 51 8.34 -16.59 3.81
N ALA A 52 7.92 -17.84 3.63
CA ALA A 52 6.69 -18.20 2.92
C ALA A 52 5.49 -18.16 3.87
N GLY A 53 4.30 -17.90 3.33
CA GLY A 53 3.07 -17.87 4.09
C GLY A 53 2.03 -16.95 3.50
N LEU A 54 0.88 -16.86 4.16
CA LEU A 54 -0.25 -16.06 3.71
C LEU A 54 -0.37 -14.81 4.57
N THR A 55 -0.31 -13.63 3.95
CA THR A 55 -0.75 -12.39 4.58
C THR A 55 -2.17 -12.09 4.13
N THR A 56 -3.13 -12.00 5.05
CA THR A 56 -4.47 -11.49 4.71
C THR A 56 -4.54 -10.00 4.98
N PHE A 57 -5.36 -9.28 4.22
CA PHE A 57 -5.69 -7.91 4.54
C PHE A 57 -7.19 -7.67 4.51
N HIS A 58 -7.66 -7.00 5.54
CA HIS A 58 -9.06 -6.67 5.75
C HIS A 58 -9.25 -5.16 5.70
N ARG A 59 -10.40 -4.72 5.19
CA ARG A 59 -10.81 -3.31 5.17
C ARG A 59 -12.04 -3.13 6.03
N GLN A 60 -12.08 -2.08 6.84
CA GLN A 60 -13.28 -1.73 7.60
C GLN A 60 -14.34 -1.15 6.65
N ASN A 61 -15.52 -1.74 6.66
CA ASN A 61 -16.71 -1.17 6.07
C ASN A 61 -17.19 -0.02 6.97
N LEU A 62 -17.16 1.22 6.46
CA LEU A 62 -17.47 2.42 7.25
C LEU A 62 -18.97 2.56 7.58
N VAL A 63 -19.84 1.77 6.95
CA VAL A 63 -21.28 1.75 7.26
C VAL A 63 -21.58 0.76 8.38
N THR A 64 -21.00 -0.44 8.33
CA THR A 64 -21.28 -1.51 9.30
C THR A 64 -20.29 -1.58 10.45
N ASN A 65 -19.14 -0.91 10.33
CA ASN A 65 -17.97 -1.01 11.22
C ASN A 65 -17.38 -2.42 11.34
N ILE A 66 -17.65 -3.29 10.36
CA ILE A 66 -17.11 -4.65 10.31
C ILE A 66 -15.90 -4.68 9.39
N PHE A 67 -14.88 -5.43 9.76
CA PHE A 67 -13.75 -5.73 8.89
C PHE A 67 -14.09 -6.87 7.93
N GLU A 68 -13.99 -6.59 6.64
CA GLU A 68 -14.24 -7.54 5.56
C GLU A 68 -12.92 -7.90 4.87
N THR A 69 -12.78 -9.13 4.40
CA THR A 69 -11.59 -9.55 3.64
C THR A 69 -11.51 -8.77 2.33
N ALA A 70 -10.48 -7.93 2.19
CA ALA A 70 -10.24 -7.17 0.97
C ALA A 70 -9.28 -7.91 0.02
N GLY A 71 -8.44 -8.80 0.55
CA GLY A 71 -7.60 -9.68 -0.24
C GLY A 71 -6.50 -10.37 0.57
N GLN A 72 -5.52 -10.91 -0.16
CA GLN A 72 -4.40 -11.63 0.44
C GLN A 72 -3.14 -11.56 -0.42
N ILE A 73 -2.00 -11.85 0.21
CA ILE A 73 -0.68 -11.97 -0.40
C ILE A 73 -0.13 -13.34 -0.01
N GLU A 74 -0.02 -14.23 -0.98
CA GLU A 74 0.61 -15.53 -0.84
C GLU A 74 2.11 -15.38 -1.16
N TRP A 75 2.95 -15.50 -0.13
CA TRP A 75 4.39 -15.40 -0.25
C TRP A 75 4.99 -16.78 -0.48
N LEU A 76 5.72 -16.94 -1.58
CA LEU A 76 6.57 -18.10 -1.86
C LEU A 76 8.00 -17.86 -1.35
N SER A 77 8.43 -16.59 -1.32
CA SER A 77 9.68 -16.13 -0.71
C SER A 77 9.58 -14.64 -0.39
N ASN A 78 10.65 -14.03 0.13
CA ASN A 78 10.70 -12.59 0.40
C ASN A 78 10.49 -11.71 -0.84
N SER A 79 10.77 -12.22 -2.04
CA SER A 79 10.69 -11.46 -3.30
C SER A 79 9.73 -12.06 -4.33
N ASN A 80 9.08 -13.17 -4.00
CA ASN A 80 8.14 -13.86 -4.86
C ASN A 80 6.81 -14.05 -4.13
N ALA A 81 5.76 -13.42 -4.65
CA ALA A 81 4.45 -13.46 -4.06
C ALA A 81 3.35 -13.29 -5.12
N THR A 82 2.18 -13.81 -4.78
CA THR A 82 0.95 -13.70 -5.54
C THR A 82 -0.07 -12.93 -4.73
N ILE A 83 -0.58 -11.83 -5.28
CA ILE A 83 -1.50 -10.92 -4.60
C ILE A 83 -2.89 -11.08 -5.20
N GLN A 84 -3.90 -11.23 -4.35
CA GLN A 84 -5.31 -11.32 -4.74
C GLN A 84 -6.08 -10.09 -4.24
N PHE A 85 -6.89 -9.52 -5.13
CA PHE A 85 -7.86 -8.44 -4.87
C PHE A 85 -9.23 -8.90 -5.36
N GLY A 86 -10.08 -9.37 -4.44
CA GLY A 86 -11.30 -10.10 -4.80
C GLY A 86 -10.97 -11.30 -5.71
N ILE A 87 -11.57 -11.35 -6.90
CA ILE A 87 -11.34 -12.42 -7.89
C ILE A 87 -10.07 -12.24 -8.73
N ASN A 88 -9.40 -11.09 -8.63
CA ASN A 88 -8.26 -10.78 -9.49
C ASN A 88 -6.95 -11.17 -8.81
N GLN A 89 -6.09 -11.90 -9.52
CA GLN A 89 -4.80 -12.35 -9.03
C GLN A 89 -3.66 -11.72 -9.85
N TYR A 90 -2.57 -11.34 -9.17
CA TYR A 90 -1.42 -10.69 -9.80
C TYR A 90 -0.13 -11.21 -9.17
N HIS A 91 0.88 -11.48 -9.99
CA HIS A 91 2.22 -11.72 -9.49
C HIS A 91 2.84 -10.40 -8.99
N ILE A 92 3.68 -10.44 -7.96
CA ILE A 92 4.33 -9.23 -7.39
C ILE A 92 5.06 -8.38 -8.45
N ARG A 93 5.66 -9.04 -9.45
CA ARG A 93 6.32 -8.37 -10.58
C ARG A 93 5.37 -7.53 -11.44
N GLU A 94 4.09 -7.88 -11.52
CA GLU A 94 3.08 -7.10 -12.26
C GLU A 94 2.65 -5.85 -11.50
N LEU A 95 2.73 -5.89 -10.16
CA LEU A 95 2.45 -4.76 -9.27
C LEU A 95 3.64 -3.84 -9.06
N ARG A 96 4.81 -4.26 -9.51
CA ARG A 96 6.08 -3.53 -9.42
C ARG A 96 6.86 -3.50 -10.73
N LYS A 97 6.17 -3.51 -11.88
CA LYS A 97 6.82 -3.72 -13.17
C LYS A 97 7.82 -2.62 -13.49
N GLN A 98 9.08 -2.99 -13.74
CA GLN A 98 10.06 -2.10 -14.36
C GLN A 98 9.78 -1.96 -15.86
N LYS A 99 9.97 -0.76 -16.44
CA LYS A 99 9.87 -0.60 -17.91
C LYS A 99 11.12 -1.11 -18.64
N LYS A 100 12.29 -0.91 -18.03
CA LYS A 100 13.62 -1.28 -18.51
C LYS A 100 14.48 -1.63 -17.29
N SER A 101 15.60 -2.32 -17.48
CA SER A 101 16.50 -2.76 -16.40
C SER A 101 17.02 -1.62 -15.52
N ASN A 102 17.21 -0.42 -16.08
CA ASN A 102 17.68 0.77 -15.35
C ASN A 102 16.54 1.70 -14.86
N SER A 103 15.29 1.25 -14.95
CA SER A 103 14.12 2.06 -14.58
C SER A 103 14.06 2.27 -13.07
N GLN A 104 14.06 3.53 -12.63
CA GLN A 104 13.85 3.90 -11.22
C GLN A 104 12.35 4.01 -10.84
N SER A 105 11.44 3.56 -11.70
CA SER A 105 10.00 3.51 -11.40
C SER A 105 9.45 2.09 -11.41
N ARG A 106 8.43 1.83 -10.58
CA ARG A 106 7.71 0.54 -10.49
C ARG A 106 6.25 0.75 -10.87
N ARG A 107 5.77 0.03 -11.89
CA ARG A 107 4.46 0.22 -12.50
C ARG A 107 3.45 -0.82 -12.05
N PHE A 108 2.18 -0.43 -12.02
CA PHE A 108 1.06 -1.35 -11.89
C PHE A 108 -0.13 -0.85 -12.72
N LYS A 109 -1.02 -1.77 -13.08
CA LYS A 109 -2.27 -1.47 -13.79
C LYS A 109 -3.48 -1.78 -12.92
N VAL A 110 -4.54 -0.97 -13.08
CA VAL A 110 -5.85 -1.18 -12.48
C VAL A 110 -6.90 -0.40 -13.29
N GLY A 111 -8.06 -1.02 -13.56
CA GLY A 111 -9.16 -0.36 -14.29
C GLY A 111 -8.76 0.21 -15.66
N GLY A 112 -7.90 -0.48 -16.41
CA GLY A 112 -7.37 -0.02 -17.71
C GLY A 112 -6.35 1.12 -17.63
N SER A 113 -6.09 1.67 -16.46
CA SER A 113 -5.10 2.74 -16.23
C SER A 113 -3.78 2.19 -15.71
N GLU A 114 -2.68 2.87 -16.03
CA GLU A 114 -1.33 2.56 -15.54
C GLU A 114 -0.83 3.66 -14.62
N TYR A 115 -0.21 3.24 -13.51
CA TYR A 115 0.37 4.09 -12.49
C TYR A 115 1.83 3.71 -12.26
N LYS A 116 2.62 4.62 -11.70
CA LYS A 116 4.03 4.36 -11.38
C LYS A 116 4.45 4.96 -10.04
N TRP A 117 5.02 4.12 -9.19
CA TRP A 117 5.75 4.50 -7.99
C TRP A 117 7.17 4.94 -8.33
N LYS A 118 7.64 5.96 -7.63
CA LYS A 118 8.98 6.54 -7.73
C LYS A 118 9.51 6.86 -6.34
N ILE A 119 10.82 6.80 -6.19
CA ILE A 119 11.53 7.35 -5.03
C ILE A 119 11.63 8.86 -5.22
N ALA A 120 11.33 9.63 -4.17
CA ALA A 120 11.49 11.09 -4.15
C ALA A 120 12.96 11.49 -4.00
N ASP A 121 13.25 12.78 -4.17
CA ASP A 121 14.64 13.30 -4.20
C ASP A 121 15.37 13.12 -2.85
N ASN A 122 14.64 12.96 -1.74
CA ASN A 122 15.22 12.64 -0.43
C ASN A 122 15.61 11.17 -0.24
N ASN A 123 15.46 10.33 -1.28
CA ASN A 123 15.76 8.89 -1.28
C ASN A 123 14.96 8.05 -0.27
N THR A 124 14.07 8.62 0.54
CA THR A 124 13.30 7.92 1.57
C THR A 124 11.82 7.91 1.25
N ASP A 125 11.28 9.01 0.74
CA ASP A 125 9.86 9.12 0.41
C ASP A 125 9.53 8.50 -0.93
N LEU A 126 8.25 8.19 -1.13
CA LEU A 126 7.74 7.68 -2.39
C LEU A 126 6.63 8.57 -2.92
N PHE A 127 6.44 8.59 -4.23
CA PHE A 127 5.27 9.17 -4.83
C PHE A 127 4.77 8.33 -6.00
N CYS A 128 3.45 8.30 -6.16
CA CYS A 128 2.77 7.62 -7.24
C CYS A 128 2.16 8.64 -8.19
N VAL A 129 2.37 8.45 -9.49
CA VAL A 129 1.75 9.28 -10.52
C VAL A 129 0.95 8.44 -11.52
N ASP A 130 -0.06 9.05 -12.13
CA ASP A 130 -0.84 8.45 -13.20
C ASP A 130 -0.09 8.48 -14.56
N SER A 131 -0.76 7.98 -15.61
CA SER A 131 -0.26 7.95 -16.98
C SER A 131 0.02 9.34 -17.57
N ARG A 132 -0.61 10.40 -17.04
CA ARG A 132 -0.40 11.80 -17.42
C ARG A 132 0.71 12.46 -16.60
N GLY A 133 1.30 11.74 -15.66
CA GLY A 133 2.37 12.23 -14.78
C GLY A 133 1.87 13.04 -13.59
N LYS A 134 0.55 13.08 -13.34
CA LYS A 134 0.00 13.80 -12.19
C LYS A 134 0.13 12.95 -10.93
N THR A 135 0.64 13.52 -9.85
CA THR A 135 0.72 12.85 -8.55
C THR A 135 -0.66 12.50 -8.03
N VAL A 136 -0.84 11.22 -7.69
CA VAL A 136 -2.06 10.66 -7.10
C VAL A 136 -1.84 10.23 -5.67
N THR A 137 -0.60 9.99 -5.26
CA THR A 137 -0.28 9.59 -3.88
C THR A 137 1.14 10.00 -3.51
N THR A 138 1.37 10.36 -2.25
CA THR A 138 2.71 10.53 -1.66
C THR A 138 2.82 9.74 -0.36
N TRP A 139 3.97 9.12 -0.14
CA TRP A 139 4.36 8.44 1.10
C TRP A 139 5.47 9.23 1.77
N SER A 140 5.26 9.60 3.03
CA SER A 140 6.30 10.14 3.91
C SER A 140 6.84 9.02 4.79
N GLN A 141 8.15 8.78 4.71
CA GLN A 141 8.83 7.78 5.53
C GLN A 141 8.96 8.21 6.99
N GLU A 142 9.15 9.50 7.25
CA GLU A 142 9.27 10.07 8.59
C GLU A 142 7.96 9.94 9.37
N GLU A 143 6.85 10.33 8.73
CA GLU A 143 5.52 10.35 9.36
C GLU A 143 4.75 9.02 9.19
N LEU A 144 5.32 8.06 8.45
CA LEU A 144 4.66 6.82 8.04
C LEU A 144 3.26 7.06 7.45
N THR A 145 3.10 8.14 6.67
CA THR A 145 1.80 8.56 6.13
C THR A 145 1.74 8.50 4.62
N LEU A 146 0.61 8.02 4.13
CA LEU A 146 0.23 7.92 2.73
C LEU A 146 -0.90 8.92 2.45
N ARG A 147 -0.63 9.97 1.68
CA ARG A 147 -1.64 10.94 1.23
C ARG A 147 -2.13 10.56 -0.15
N VAL A 148 -3.42 10.26 -0.29
CA VAL A 148 -4.04 9.74 -1.51
C VAL A 148 -5.04 10.74 -2.06
N ALA A 149 -4.88 11.13 -3.32
CA ALA A 149 -5.83 12.01 -3.98
C ALA A 149 -7.21 11.35 -4.08
N THR A 150 -8.27 12.06 -3.71
CA THR A 150 -9.67 11.57 -3.73
C THR A 150 -10.10 10.97 -5.06
N ARG A 151 -9.61 11.51 -6.18
CA ARG A 151 -9.90 10.97 -7.52
C ARG A 151 -9.42 9.53 -7.78
N VAL A 152 -8.57 8.97 -6.92
CA VAL A 152 -8.14 7.57 -6.98
C VAL A 152 -8.65 6.72 -5.80
N GLU A 153 -9.64 7.21 -5.05
CA GLU A 153 -10.26 6.47 -3.95
C GLU A 153 -10.85 5.11 -4.38
N SER A 154 -11.38 5.02 -5.61
CA SER A 154 -11.91 3.77 -6.16
C SER A 154 -10.88 2.65 -6.29
N ILE A 155 -9.58 2.98 -6.24
CA ILE A 155 -8.47 2.03 -6.29
C ILE A 155 -7.64 2.04 -5.00
N LEU A 156 -8.21 2.50 -3.88
CA LEU A 156 -7.49 2.68 -2.62
C LEU A 156 -6.77 1.41 -2.15
N ASP A 157 -7.41 0.25 -2.23
CA ASP A 157 -6.80 -1.04 -1.84
C ASP A 157 -5.53 -1.32 -2.66
N ARG A 158 -5.58 -1.01 -3.96
CA ARG A 158 -4.43 -1.15 -4.86
C ARG A 158 -3.30 -0.21 -4.47
N ILE A 159 -3.62 1.03 -4.09
CA ILE A 159 -2.65 2.04 -3.66
C ILE A 159 -1.99 1.63 -2.35
N VAL A 160 -2.77 1.23 -1.34
CA VAL A 160 -2.26 0.80 -0.03
C VAL A 160 -1.35 -0.42 -0.17
N VAL A 161 -1.82 -1.47 -0.87
CA VAL A 161 -1.05 -2.70 -1.04
C VAL A 161 0.21 -2.46 -1.88
N THR A 162 0.12 -1.71 -2.99
CA THR A 162 1.33 -1.44 -3.79
C THR A 162 2.31 -0.53 -3.07
N CYS A 163 1.86 0.42 -2.24
CA CYS A 163 2.74 1.18 -1.36
C CYS A 163 3.46 0.22 -0.40
N PHE A 164 2.74 -0.65 0.30
CA PHE A 164 3.32 -1.64 1.19
C PHE A 164 4.36 -2.53 0.50
N LEU A 165 4.06 -3.08 -0.69
CA LEU A 165 5.02 -3.87 -1.45
C LEU A 165 6.30 -3.06 -1.74
N ASN A 166 6.19 -1.76 -2.04
CA ASN A 166 7.32 -0.83 -2.23
C ASN A 166 8.15 -0.66 -0.98
N LEU A 167 7.53 -0.54 0.18
CA LEU A 167 8.24 -0.49 1.44
C LEU A 167 8.92 -1.83 1.77
N TRP A 168 8.24 -2.96 1.55
CA TRP A 168 8.78 -4.30 1.81
C TRP A 168 10.04 -4.60 1.00
N VAL A 169 10.00 -4.41 -0.33
CA VAL A 169 11.16 -4.66 -1.19
C VAL A 169 12.33 -3.73 -0.84
N ARG A 170 12.05 -2.48 -0.45
CA ARG A 170 13.06 -1.55 0.05
C ARG A 170 13.66 -1.95 1.38
N HIS A 171 12.85 -2.48 2.29
CA HIS A 171 13.33 -3.02 3.55
C HIS A 171 14.33 -4.18 3.33
N LEU A 172 14.17 -4.94 2.24
CA LEU A 172 15.11 -5.99 1.82
C LEU A 172 16.36 -5.46 1.09
N GLY A 173 16.51 -4.13 0.92
CA GLY A 173 17.65 -3.51 0.26
C GLY A 173 17.55 -3.42 -1.28
N ASP A 174 16.35 -3.57 -1.85
CA ASP A 174 16.12 -3.53 -3.30
C ASP A 174 15.05 -2.48 -3.69
N TRP A 175 14.87 -2.24 -4.99
CA TRP A 175 13.80 -1.40 -5.53
C TRP A 175 13.02 -2.13 -6.61
#